data_AF-A0A2D5XRV1-F1
#
_entry.id   AF-A0A2D5XRV1-F1
#
_cell.length_a   1.000
_cell.length_b   1.000
_cell.length_c   1.000
_cell.angle_alpha   90.00
_cell.angle_beta   90.00
_cell.angle_gamma   90.00
#
_symmetry.space_group_name_H-M   'P 1'
#
loop_
_entity.id
_entity.type
_entity.pdbx_description
1 polymer ?
#
loop_
_entity_poly.entity_id
_entity_poly.type
_entity_poly.pdbx_seq_one_letter_code
_entity_poly.pdbx_strand_id
1 'polypeptide(L)'
;MNSSASLFAVTFLGLVLSAPLTAQCLSGGAQRIDANAGGFGGLLENGDRFGRSVVGIGDLDSDGVLDVAVGARSDDDGGIDCGAVWILFMNPDKTVRDEAKISNLFGNLPPGLVEAGDWFGYTLALVGDMDGDGMPTLAVGAPNDDDGAGNAGAVYLFELTPAGSVASTVKISNAGNLPGNLSVGDSFGMGMGFLGDLDGDGQPELGVAAPLADNGGTNRGRLHLLSLAADGTVAQERRIAQGVGGFTGVFDNNDQFGGRAVCALGDVNGDGAIDLAVGTFRDDDGGPDRGAFYVLFLNSSLNVIGHQKVSNNEGGLVGPLEDGDLFGMTLAPLGDINYDGVPDVAVGNNLDDVGLVDAGSMFLLSLTPQGTVLEEVRVDRNSFPGLNMPAGDRFGRALGVVGDMTGDGSLTLGVGAGAGQGGGAIYLITLDACGCITTRHCSPPAANSVSAGGAIF
;
A
#
# COMPACT_ATOMS: atom_id res chain seq x y z
N MET A 1 47.88 -41.87 -37.37
CA MET A 1 46.69 -42.32 -36.62
C MET A 1 46.53 -41.38 -35.44
N ASN A 2 45.35 -40.75 -35.37
CA ASN A 2 44.73 -40.03 -34.23
C ASN A 2 45.42 -38.79 -33.66
N SER A 3 44.75 -37.70 -33.29
CA SER A 3 43.53 -37.00 -33.72
C SER A 3 43.41 -35.86 -32.70
N SER A 4 43.59 -34.62 -33.12
CA SER A 4 43.36 -33.43 -32.31
C SER A 4 41.85 -33.24 -32.12
N ALA A 5 41.35 -33.39 -30.90
CA ALA A 5 39.96 -33.09 -30.55
C ALA A 5 39.86 -31.60 -30.18
N SER A 6 39.22 -30.82 -31.05
CA SER A 6 38.73 -29.48 -30.71
C SER A 6 37.50 -29.62 -29.82
N LEU A 7 37.56 -29.07 -28.62
CA LEU A 7 36.44 -28.94 -27.70
C LEU A 7 35.61 -27.71 -28.14
N PHE A 8 34.49 -27.94 -28.81
CA PHE A 8 33.48 -26.89 -29.02
C PHE A 8 32.72 -26.70 -27.71
N ALA A 9 32.97 -25.59 -27.01
CA ALA A 9 32.06 -25.11 -25.98
C ALA A 9 30.83 -24.53 -26.67
N VAL A 10 29.73 -25.29 -26.67
CA VAL A 10 28.41 -24.75 -26.99
C VAL A 10 27.91 -24.10 -25.72
N THR A 11 28.08 -22.78 -25.61
CA THR A 11 27.38 -21.98 -24.61
C THR A 11 25.90 -22.01 -25.01
N PHE A 12 25.10 -22.78 -24.26
CA PHE A 12 23.65 -22.64 -24.28
C PHE A 12 23.34 -21.29 -23.65
N LEU A 13 23.20 -20.25 -24.48
CA LEU A 13 22.46 -19.05 -24.09
C LEU A 13 20.99 -19.48 -24.14
N GLY A 14 20.53 -20.10 -23.05
CA GLY A 14 19.12 -20.37 -22.85
C GLY A 14 18.43 -19.03 -22.73
N LEU A 15 17.82 -18.55 -23.82
CA LEU A 15 16.84 -17.50 -23.76
C LEU A 15 15.69 -18.08 -22.92
N VAL A 16 15.65 -17.73 -21.63
CA VAL A 16 14.44 -17.94 -20.82
C VAL A 16 13.44 -16.96 -21.39
N LEU A 17 12.61 -17.44 -22.30
CA LEU A 17 11.35 -16.78 -22.60
C LEU A 17 10.54 -16.91 -21.32
N SER A 18 10.49 -15.85 -20.50
CA SER A 18 9.48 -15.73 -19.47
C SER A 18 8.13 -15.97 -20.15
N ALA A 19 7.36 -16.93 -19.65
CA ALA A 19 5.98 -17.05 -20.07
C ALA A 19 5.30 -15.75 -19.63
N PRO A 20 4.47 -15.11 -20.47
CA PRO A 20 3.72 -13.94 -20.05
C PRO A 20 2.90 -14.32 -18.81
N LEU A 21 2.66 -13.37 -17.90
CA LEU A 21 1.91 -13.49 -16.63
C LEU A 21 0.50 -14.12 -16.74
N THR A 22 0.10 -14.57 -17.93
CA THR A 22 -1.22 -15.04 -18.29
C THR A 22 -1.68 -16.31 -17.54
N ALA A 23 -2.88 -16.15 -16.98
CA ALA A 23 -3.82 -17.14 -16.43
C ALA A 23 -3.39 -17.98 -15.22
N GLN A 24 -2.11 -18.32 -15.05
CA GLN A 24 -1.70 -19.20 -13.94
C GLN A 24 -1.70 -18.53 -12.57
N CYS A 25 -1.58 -17.21 -12.51
CA CYS A 25 -1.51 -16.44 -11.26
C CYS A 25 -2.87 -16.00 -10.71
N LEU A 26 -3.94 -16.13 -11.50
CA LEU A 26 -5.26 -15.56 -11.18
C LEU A 26 -6.29 -16.62 -10.79
N SER A 27 -5.87 -17.79 -10.29
CA SER A 27 -6.79 -18.89 -9.94
C SER A 27 -6.97 -19.12 -8.44
N GLY A 28 -6.20 -18.44 -7.60
CA GLY A 28 -6.19 -18.58 -6.14
C GLY A 28 -7.47 -18.18 -5.41
N GLY A 29 -8.42 -17.59 -6.12
CA GLY A 29 -9.75 -17.23 -5.61
C GLY A 29 -9.76 -15.96 -4.75
N ALA A 30 -10.97 -15.54 -4.38
CA ALA A 30 -11.20 -14.34 -3.58
C ALA A 30 -12.15 -14.64 -2.42
N GLN A 31 -11.79 -14.18 -1.21
CA GLN A 31 -12.62 -14.25 -0.02
C GLN A 31 -13.11 -12.85 0.36
N ARG A 32 -14.42 -12.63 0.30
CA ARG A 32 -15.04 -11.37 0.73
C ARG A 32 -15.27 -11.36 2.24
N ILE A 33 -14.93 -10.25 2.89
CA ILE A 33 -15.20 -10.01 4.30
C ILE A 33 -16.00 -8.71 4.41
N ASP A 34 -17.19 -8.79 4.98
CA ASP A 34 -18.05 -7.66 5.31
C ASP A 34 -18.97 -8.04 6.49
N ALA A 35 -19.90 -7.15 6.87
CA ALA A 35 -20.83 -7.39 7.97
C ALA A 35 -21.71 -8.67 7.83
N ASN A 36 -21.74 -9.32 6.66
CA ASN A 36 -22.57 -10.49 6.38
C ASN A 36 -21.77 -11.67 5.79
N ALA A 37 -20.45 -11.56 5.63
CA ALA A 37 -19.63 -12.55 4.93
C ALA A 37 -18.21 -12.65 5.50
N GLY A 38 -17.59 -13.82 5.32
CA GLY A 38 -16.18 -14.02 5.66
C GLY A 38 -15.89 -14.16 7.16
N GLY A 39 -16.89 -14.43 7.99
CA GLY A 39 -16.71 -14.74 9.42
C GLY A 39 -16.60 -13.53 10.34
N PHE A 40 -16.60 -12.31 9.81
CA PHE A 40 -16.50 -11.10 10.61
C PHE A 40 -17.73 -10.91 11.52
N GLY A 41 -17.49 -10.79 12.83
CA GLY A 41 -18.54 -10.65 13.85
C GLY A 41 -18.85 -9.22 14.27
N GLY A 42 -18.00 -8.26 13.89
CA GLY A 42 -18.12 -6.86 14.28
C GLY A 42 -19.35 -6.16 13.67
N LEU A 43 -19.77 -5.07 14.31
CA LEU A 43 -20.82 -4.20 13.78
C LEU A 43 -20.20 -3.19 12.83
N LEU A 44 -20.74 -3.10 11.62
CA LEU A 44 -20.48 -2.01 10.69
C LEU A 44 -21.81 -1.31 10.36
N GLU A 45 -21.98 -0.08 10.82
CA GLU A 45 -23.06 0.78 10.40
C GLU A 45 -22.93 1.17 8.92
N ASN A 46 -24.07 1.49 8.31
CA ASN A 46 -24.09 1.88 6.91
C ASN A 46 -23.36 3.21 6.71
N GLY A 47 -22.25 3.18 6.01
CA GLY A 47 -21.41 4.35 5.78
C GLY A 47 -20.07 4.34 6.51
N ASP A 48 -19.78 3.39 7.40
CA ASP A 48 -18.48 3.33 8.13
C ASP A 48 -17.27 3.23 7.19
N ARG A 49 -17.51 2.73 5.98
CA ARG A 49 -16.52 2.57 4.91
C ARG A 49 -15.36 1.68 5.36
N PHE A 50 -15.66 0.58 6.03
CA PHE A 50 -14.76 -0.55 6.22
C PHE A 50 -14.12 -0.97 4.88
N GLY A 51 -12.85 -1.35 4.92
CA GLY A 51 -12.06 -1.57 3.71
C GLY A 51 -11.61 -0.28 3.05
N ARG A 52 -11.61 0.84 3.78
CA ARG A 52 -11.04 2.09 3.27
C ARG A 52 -9.52 1.99 3.09
N SER A 53 -8.88 1.19 3.91
CA SER A 53 -7.47 0.86 3.92
C SER A 53 -7.36 -0.58 4.42
N VAL A 54 -6.33 -1.30 4.00
CA VAL A 54 -6.10 -2.69 4.39
C VAL A 54 -4.60 -2.96 4.33
N VAL A 55 -4.05 -3.64 5.34
CA VAL A 55 -2.64 -4.02 5.39
C VAL A 55 -2.50 -5.31 6.20
N GLY A 56 -1.62 -6.22 5.78
CA GLY A 56 -1.21 -7.34 6.65
C GLY A 56 -0.39 -6.82 7.82
N ILE A 57 -0.58 -7.37 9.01
CA ILE A 57 0.14 -6.95 10.22
C ILE A 57 1.03 -8.04 10.81
N GLY A 58 1.25 -9.12 10.06
CA GLY A 58 1.93 -10.32 10.55
C GLY A 58 1.00 -11.19 11.39
N ASP A 59 1.55 -12.23 11.99
CA ASP A 59 0.86 -13.09 12.96
C ASP A 59 0.89 -12.41 14.34
N LEU A 60 -0.13 -11.60 14.63
CA LEU A 60 -0.14 -10.70 15.78
C LEU A 60 -0.32 -11.47 17.10
N ASP A 61 -1.08 -12.57 17.08
CA ASP A 61 -1.37 -13.37 18.26
C ASP A 61 -0.62 -14.71 18.33
N SER A 62 0.33 -14.92 17.41
CA SER A 62 1.22 -16.07 17.35
C SER A 62 0.50 -17.41 17.17
N ASP A 63 -0.61 -17.43 16.43
CA ASP A 63 -1.36 -18.64 16.11
C ASP A 63 -0.88 -19.36 14.83
N GLY A 64 0.06 -18.76 14.11
CA GLY A 64 0.64 -19.26 12.87
C GLY A 64 -0.06 -18.77 11.60
N VAL A 65 -1.04 -17.86 11.70
CA VAL A 65 -1.76 -17.26 10.58
C VAL A 65 -1.49 -15.77 10.53
N LEU A 66 -1.36 -15.21 9.33
CA LEU A 66 -1.18 -13.77 9.18
C LEU A 66 -2.51 -13.03 9.42
N ASP A 67 -2.43 -11.94 10.18
CA ASP A 67 -3.56 -11.09 10.53
C ASP A 67 -3.60 -9.82 9.66
N VAL A 68 -4.73 -9.12 9.71
CA VAL A 68 -5.02 -7.98 8.84
C VAL A 68 -5.57 -6.81 9.64
N ALA A 69 -5.09 -5.59 9.38
CA ALA A 69 -5.71 -4.36 9.85
C ALA A 69 -6.53 -3.71 8.72
N VAL A 70 -7.72 -3.19 9.06
CA VAL A 70 -8.68 -2.61 8.11
C VAL A 70 -9.22 -1.29 8.63
N GLY A 71 -9.15 -0.23 7.83
CA GLY A 71 -9.72 1.07 8.18
C GLY A 71 -11.20 1.19 7.88
N ALA A 72 -11.93 1.80 8.82
CA ALA A 72 -13.33 2.21 8.72
C ALA A 72 -13.43 3.70 9.05
N ARG A 73 -12.95 4.55 8.12
CA ARG A 73 -12.71 5.98 8.39
C ARG A 73 -13.93 6.81 8.81
N SER A 74 -15.13 6.28 8.63
CA SER A 74 -16.40 6.98 8.84
C SER A 74 -17.19 6.38 9.99
N ASP A 75 -16.56 5.50 10.76
CA ASP A 75 -17.11 4.98 12.00
C ASP A 75 -17.41 6.12 12.99
N ASP A 76 -18.58 6.05 13.63
CA ASP A 76 -19.11 7.12 14.49
C ASP A 76 -18.78 6.92 15.99
N ASP A 77 -17.88 5.99 16.33
CA ASP A 77 -17.47 5.74 17.72
C ASP A 77 -16.89 7.01 18.37
N GLY A 78 -17.64 7.55 19.36
CA GLY A 78 -17.25 8.73 20.13
C GLY A 78 -17.51 10.06 19.44
N GLY A 79 -18.00 10.06 18.19
CA GLY A 79 -18.33 11.28 17.43
C GLY A 79 -18.53 11.00 15.94
N ILE A 80 -19.17 11.92 15.22
CA ILE A 80 -19.47 11.76 13.78
C ILE A 80 -18.18 11.62 12.98
N ASP A 81 -18.07 10.57 12.17
CA ASP A 81 -16.93 10.28 11.30
C ASP A 81 -15.57 10.41 12.03
N CYS A 82 -15.50 10.04 13.33
CA CYS A 82 -14.22 9.95 14.04
C CYS A 82 -13.30 8.96 13.31
N GLY A 83 -13.87 7.82 12.90
CA GLY A 83 -13.19 6.73 12.25
C GLY A 83 -12.68 5.66 13.21
N ALA A 84 -12.37 4.50 12.65
CA ALA A 84 -11.87 3.33 13.39
C ALA A 84 -10.89 2.51 12.56
N VAL A 85 -10.14 1.64 13.26
CA VAL A 85 -9.35 0.56 12.69
C VAL A 85 -9.83 -0.75 13.31
N TRP A 86 -10.04 -1.75 12.46
CA TRP A 86 -10.34 -3.12 12.86
C TRP A 86 -9.10 -3.98 12.69
N ILE A 87 -8.78 -4.77 13.70
CA ILE A 87 -7.79 -5.83 13.65
C ILE A 87 -8.55 -7.14 13.46
N LEU A 88 -8.23 -7.88 12.41
CA LEU A 88 -8.86 -9.14 12.07
C LEU A 88 -7.86 -10.27 12.28
N PHE A 89 -8.16 -11.13 13.24
CA PHE A 89 -7.42 -12.37 13.44
C PHE A 89 -7.94 -13.42 12.48
N MET A 90 -7.07 -13.98 11.64
CA MET A 90 -7.52 -14.73 10.48
C MET A 90 -7.45 -16.25 10.69
N ASN A 91 -8.29 -16.99 9.96
CA ASN A 91 -8.14 -18.41 9.73
C ASN A 91 -7.30 -18.66 8.47
N PRO A 92 -6.65 -19.84 8.32
CA PRO A 92 -5.92 -20.19 7.09
C PRO A 92 -6.79 -20.20 5.82
N ASP A 93 -8.10 -20.34 5.97
CA ASP A 93 -9.06 -20.28 4.86
C ASP A 93 -9.50 -18.84 4.51
N LYS A 94 -8.82 -17.82 5.07
CA LYS A 94 -9.03 -16.39 4.86
C LYS A 94 -10.34 -15.85 5.43
N THR A 95 -11.05 -16.62 6.25
CA THR A 95 -12.17 -16.11 7.06
C THR A 95 -11.65 -15.51 8.37
N VAL A 96 -12.43 -14.64 8.99
CA VAL A 96 -12.12 -14.04 10.30
C VAL A 96 -12.39 -15.05 11.40
N ARG A 97 -11.42 -15.23 12.30
CA ARG A 97 -11.49 -16.04 13.52
C ARG A 97 -11.98 -15.22 14.71
N ASP A 98 -11.43 -14.03 14.88
CA ASP A 98 -11.74 -13.08 15.94
C ASP A 98 -11.44 -11.65 15.46
N GLU A 99 -11.95 -10.64 16.16
CA GLU A 99 -11.71 -9.25 15.82
C GLU A 99 -11.50 -8.33 17.03
N ALA A 100 -10.71 -7.28 16.85
CA ALA A 100 -10.58 -6.17 17.78
C ALA A 100 -10.83 -4.83 17.08
N LYS A 101 -11.39 -3.86 17.82
CA LYS A 101 -11.66 -2.51 17.33
C LYS A 101 -10.79 -1.50 18.06
N ILE A 102 -10.19 -0.60 17.30
CA ILE A 102 -9.43 0.56 17.74
C ILE A 102 -10.22 1.79 17.27
N SER A 103 -10.80 2.53 18.21
CA SER A 103 -11.61 3.73 17.95
C SER A 103 -11.58 4.64 19.18
N ASN A 104 -12.27 5.78 19.15
CA ASN A 104 -12.34 6.66 20.33
C ASN A 104 -13.07 6.01 21.54
N LEU A 105 -13.72 4.85 21.35
CA LEU A 105 -14.42 4.11 22.41
C LEU A 105 -13.77 2.75 22.76
N PHE A 106 -12.87 2.22 21.93
CA PHE A 106 -12.31 0.87 22.07
C PHE A 106 -10.80 0.83 21.83
N GLY A 107 -10.17 -0.31 22.11
CA GLY A 107 -8.76 -0.54 21.75
C GLY A 107 -7.75 0.26 22.58
N ASN A 108 -8.14 0.76 23.76
CA ASN A 108 -7.28 1.50 24.69
C ASN A 108 -6.72 2.83 24.13
N LEU A 109 -7.45 3.48 23.21
CA LEU A 109 -7.10 4.83 22.78
C LEU A 109 -7.25 5.83 23.94
N PRO A 110 -6.28 6.76 24.12
CA PRO A 110 -6.45 7.89 25.02
C PRO A 110 -7.70 8.72 24.63
N PRO A 111 -8.58 9.07 25.58
CA PRO A 111 -9.76 9.86 25.29
C PRO A 111 -9.43 11.22 24.65
N GLY A 112 -10.08 11.54 23.54
CA GLY A 112 -9.84 12.79 22.81
C GLY A 112 -8.56 12.80 21.98
N LEU A 113 -7.91 11.64 21.77
CA LEU A 113 -6.81 11.52 20.82
C LEU A 113 -7.28 11.72 19.38
N VAL A 114 -8.49 11.23 19.08
CA VAL A 114 -9.20 11.36 17.80
C VAL A 114 -10.55 12.03 18.05
N GLU A 115 -10.90 12.97 17.19
CA GLU A 115 -12.09 13.81 17.29
C GLU A 115 -13.04 13.64 16.10
N ALA A 116 -14.22 14.24 16.19
CA ALA A 116 -15.26 14.12 15.18
C ALA A 116 -14.81 14.75 13.85
N GLY A 117 -14.81 13.94 12.79
CA GLY A 117 -14.46 14.37 11.44
C GLY A 117 -13.00 14.18 11.05
N ASP A 118 -12.14 13.67 11.95
CA ASP A 118 -10.71 13.41 11.70
C ASP A 118 -10.46 12.36 10.61
N TRP A 119 -11.45 11.46 10.41
CA TRP A 119 -11.39 10.33 9.51
C TRP A 119 -10.26 9.35 9.85
N PHE A 120 -10.03 9.07 11.13
CA PHE A 120 -9.06 8.10 11.60
C PHE A 120 -9.24 6.72 10.95
N GLY A 121 -8.15 6.04 10.59
CA GLY A 121 -8.22 4.80 9.81
C GLY A 121 -8.32 5.03 8.31
N TYR A 122 -8.10 6.26 7.82
CA TYR A 122 -8.18 6.57 6.39
C TYR A 122 -7.15 5.80 5.55
N THR A 123 -5.93 5.69 6.06
CA THR A 123 -4.83 4.92 5.47
C THR A 123 -4.03 4.25 6.57
N LEU A 124 -3.40 3.14 6.24
CA LEU A 124 -2.68 2.27 7.17
C LEU A 124 -1.33 1.91 6.56
N ALA A 125 -0.30 1.81 7.39
CA ALA A 125 0.98 1.21 7.02
C ALA A 125 1.55 0.44 8.20
N LEU A 126 2.01 -0.78 7.96
CA LEU A 126 2.74 -1.57 8.96
C LEU A 126 4.20 -1.10 8.96
N VAL A 127 4.66 -0.51 10.06
CA VAL A 127 6.04 -0.01 10.21
C VAL A 127 7.00 -1.10 10.69
N GLY A 128 6.46 -2.20 11.22
CA GLY A 128 7.23 -3.30 11.81
C GLY A 128 7.45 -3.09 13.30
N ASP A 129 8.32 -3.88 13.92
CA ASP A 129 8.65 -3.78 15.35
C ASP A 129 9.72 -2.69 15.56
N MET A 130 9.32 -1.51 16.03
CA MET A 130 10.21 -0.36 16.18
C MET A 130 10.99 -0.34 17.51
N ASP A 131 10.44 -0.90 18.58
CA ASP A 131 11.03 -0.85 19.92
C ASP A 131 11.71 -2.17 20.33
N GLY A 132 11.58 -3.21 19.51
CA GLY A 132 12.20 -4.52 19.69
C GLY A 132 11.48 -5.41 20.69
N ASP A 133 10.22 -5.13 21.01
CA ASP A 133 9.42 -5.92 21.95
C ASP A 133 8.74 -7.16 21.30
N GLY A 134 8.84 -7.28 19.98
CA GLY A 134 8.27 -8.36 19.19
C GLY A 134 6.85 -8.07 18.66
N MET A 135 6.29 -6.89 18.93
CA MET A 135 4.98 -6.47 18.43
C MET A 135 5.13 -5.46 17.28
N PRO A 136 4.17 -5.44 16.34
CA PRO A 136 4.20 -4.50 15.25
C PRO A 136 3.68 -3.12 15.65
N THR A 137 4.38 -2.10 15.15
CA THR A 137 3.92 -0.72 15.07
C THR A 137 3.04 -0.52 13.84
N LEU A 138 1.82 -0.03 14.04
CA LEU A 138 0.87 0.34 12.99
C LEU A 138 0.77 1.86 12.87
N ALA A 139 1.05 2.40 11.68
CA ALA A 139 0.77 3.78 11.34
C ALA A 139 -0.67 3.94 10.83
N VAL A 140 -1.38 4.96 11.31
CA VAL A 140 -2.77 5.26 10.97
C VAL A 140 -2.94 6.73 10.62
N GLY A 141 -3.51 7.01 9.44
CA GLY A 141 -3.74 8.38 8.97
C GLY A 141 -5.13 8.91 9.33
N ALA A 142 -5.17 10.21 9.68
CA ALA A 142 -6.37 11.00 9.91
C ALA A 142 -6.23 12.33 9.14
N PRO A 143 -6.54 12.37 7.84
CA PRO A 143 -6.21 13.51 6.99
C PRO A 143 -7.02 14.78 7.30
N ASN A 144 -8.10 14.67 8.07
CA ASN A 144 -8.92 15.83 8.43
C ASN A 144 -8.67 16.34 9.85
N ASP A 145 -7.72 15.72 10.56
CA ASP A 145 -7.28 16.20 11.88
C ASP A 145 -6.89 17.68 11.81
N ASP A 146 -7.42 18.47 12.75
CA ASP A 146 -7.26 19.93 12.78
C ASP A 146 -6.26 20.43 13.81
N ASP A 147 -5.46 19.53 14.41
CA ASP A 147 -4.43 19.90 15.38
C ASP A 147 -3.42 20.87 14.78
N GLY A 148 -3.34 22.07 15.37
CA GLY A 148 -2.42 23.14 14.96
C GLY A 148 -2.85 23.89 13.70
N ALA A 149 -3.59 23.28 12.77
CA ALA A 149 -4.22 23.95 11.63
C ALA A 149 -5.38 23.12 11.05
N GLY A 150 -6.47 23.80 10.65
CA GLY A 150 -7.69 23.19 10.13
C GLY A 150 -7.46 22.16 9.01
N ASN A 151 -7.86 20.91 9.23
CA ASN A 151 -7.70 19.79 8.28
C ASN A 151 -6.28 19.69 7.69
N ALA A 152 -5.26 20.04 8.48
CA ALA A 152 -3.87 19.87 8.07
C ALA A 152 -3.50 18.38 8.02
N GLY A 153 -4.16 17.57 8.85
CA GLY A 153 -4.02 16.13 8.92
C GLY A 153 -2.96 15.66 9.92
N ALA A 154 -3.08 14.40 10.33
CA ALA A 154 -2.19 13.76 11.28
C ALA A 154 -1.93 12.28 10.93
N VAL A 155 -0.86 11.75 11.52
CA VAL A 155 -0.53 10.32 11.54
C VAL A 155 -0.33 9.88 12.98
N TYR A 156 -0.81 8.69 13.31
CA TYR A 156 -0.64 8.05 14.61
C TYR A 156 0.18 6.79 14.43
N LEU A 157 1.23 6.62 15.22
CA LEU A 157 1.93 5.35 15.36
C LEU A 157 1.38 4.64 16.61
N PHE A 158 1.01 3.37 16.47
CA PHE A 158 0.51 2.54 17.56
C PHE A 158 1.35 1.29 17.70
N GLU A 159 1.94 1.08 18.87
CA GLU A 159 2.42 -0.24 19.25
C GLU A 159 1.21 -1.11 19.59
N LEU A 160 1.06 -2.21 18.87
CA LEU A 160 -0.05 -3.13 19.07
C LEU A 160 0.25 -4.13 20.19
N THR A 161 -0.81 -4.60 20.84
CA THR A 161 -0.78 -5.77 21.72
C THR A 161 -1.18 -7.02 20.94
N PRO A 162 -0.85 -8.24 21.41
CA PRO A 162 -1.34 -9.47 20.79
C PRO A 162 -2.87 -9.57 20.69
N ALA A 163 -3.59 -8.81 21.51
CA ALA A 163 -5.05 -8.73 21.49
C ALA A 163 -5.60 -7.67 20.53
N GLY A 164 -4.76 -7.01 19.72
CA GLY A 164 -5.18 -5.99 18.76
C GLY A 164 -5.58 -4.65 19.37
N SER A 165 -5.25 -4.41 20.64
CA SER A 165 -5.40 -3.11 21.30
C SER A 165 -4.10 -2.30 21.30
N VAL A 166 -4.16 -1.00 21.58
CA VAL A 166 -2.99 -0.10 21.60
C VAL A 166 -2.26 -0.17 22.94
N ALA A 167 -0.96 -0.49 22.89
CA ALA A 167 -0.05 -0.48 24.02
C ALA A 167 0.51 0.93 24.28
N SER A 168 0.93 1.62 23.22
CA SER A 168 1.45 2.98 23.27
C SER A 168 1.18 3.73 21.96
N THR A 169 1.30 5.05 21.97
CA THR A 169 1.03 5.88 20.80
C THR A 169 1.91 7.12 20.69
N VAL A 170 2.25 7.46 19.45
CA VAL A 170 2.84 8.75 19.07
C VAL A 170 2.01 9.40 17.97
N LYS A 171 1.59 10.65 18.18
CA LYS A 171 0.94 11.48 17.15
C LYS A 171 1.98 12.34 16.46
N ILE A 172 1.94 12.35 15.13
CA ILE A 172 2.73 13.22 14.24
C ILE A 172 1.75 14.19 13.57
N SER A 173 1.81 15.46 13.97
CA SER A 173 0.97 16.54 13.43
C SER A 173 1.66 17.90 13.62
N ASN A 174 1.00 19.00 13.22
CA ASN A 174 1.49 20.35 13.52
C ASN A 174 1.58 20.66 15.03
N ALA A 175 0.87 19.90 15.88
CA ALA A 175 0.91 20.09 17.32
C ALA A 175 2.06 19.31 18.01
N GLY A 176 2.73 18.39 17.30
CA GLY A 176 3.84 17.63 17.87
C GLY A 176 4.49 16.63 16.90
N ASN A 177 5.77 16.37 17.14
CA ASN A 177 6.60 15.38 16.44
C ASN A 177 6.80 15.58 14.93
N LEU A 178 6.17 16.56 14.28
CA LEU A 178 6.51 16.94 12.91
C LEU A 178 7.52 18.12 12.92
N PRO A 179 8.72 17.99 12.30
CA PRO A 179 9.73 19.05 12.33
C PRO A 179 9.33 20.33 11.60
N GLY A 180 8.44 20.24 10.60
CA GLY A 180 7.94 21.39 9.86
C GLY A 180 6.43 21.51 9.89
N ASN A 181 5.92 22.58 9.27
CA ASN A 181 4.49 22.89 9.33
C ASN A 181 3.75 22.48 8.06
N LEU A 182 2.54 21.97 8.27
CA LEU A 182 1.48 21.75 7.29
C LEU A 182 0.56 22.98 7.22
N SER A 183 -0.01 23.25 6.06
CA SER A 183 -1.01 24.31 5.88
C SER A 183 -2.43 23.78 6.11
N VAL A 184 -3.37 24.70 6.30
CA VAL A 184 -4.81 24.38 6.37
C VAL A 184 -5.22 23.60 5.12
N GLY A 185 -5.80 22.44 5.30
CA GLY A 185 -6.30 21.59 4.21
C GLY A 185 -5.27 20.72 3.51
N ASP A 186 -3.98 20.73 3.91
CA ASP A 186 -2.92 19.92 3.27
C ASP A 186 -3.25 18.41 3.24
N SER A 187 -4.09 17.94 4.17
CA SER A 187 -4.53 16.54 4.28
C SER A 187 -3.39 15.54 4.46
N PHE A 188 -2.42 15.87 5.30
CA PHE A 188 -1.33 14.98 5.67
C PHE A 188 -1.86 13.69 6.28
N GLY A 189 -1.30 12.54 5.87
CA GLY A 189 -1.82 11.23 6.27
C GLY A 189 -2.98 10.76 5.39
N MET A 190 -3.28 11.42 4.26
CA MET A 190 -4.24 10.91 3.28
C MET A 190 -3.69 9.73 2.48
N GLY A 191 -2.39 9.74 2.21
CA GLY A 191 -1.65 8.61 1.64
C GLY A 191 -0.44 8.28 2.51
N MET A 192 -0.15 6.99 2.66
CA MET A 192 1.01 6.52 3.42
C MET A 192 1.60 5.26 2.80
N GLY A 193 2.85 4.99 3.15
CA GLY A 193 3.55 3.74 2.85
C GLY A 193 4.74 3.53 3.76
N PHE A 194 4.91 2.32 4.26
CA PHE A 194 6.15 1.92 4.90
C PHE A 194 7.24 1.76 3.82
N LEU A 195 8.40 2.38 4.05
CA LEU A 195 9.46 2.42 3.06
C LEU A 195 10.69 1.58 3.44
N GLY A 196 10.72 1.03 4.66
CA GLY A 196 11.91 0.38 5.21
C GLY A 196 12.98 1.38 5.61
N ASP A 197 14.18 0.88 5.89
CA ASP A 197 15.38 1.69 6.17
C ASP A 197 16.04 2.10 4.84
N LEU A 198 15.63 3.26 4.32
CA LEU A 198 16.06 3.82 3.05
C LEU A 198 17.44 4.48 3.12
N ASP A 199 17.86 4.97 4.29
CA ASP A 199 19.13 5.69 4.45
C ASP A 199 20.24 4.86 5.14
N GLY A 200 19.91 3.67 5.63
CA GLY A 200 20.82 2.67 6.17
C GLY A 200 21.24 2.94 7.61
N ASP A 201 20.47 3.70 8.38
CA ASP A 201 20.76 4.05 9.76
C ASP A 201 20.21 3.04 10.80
N GLY A 202 19.44 2.05 10.34
CA GLY A 202 18.83 1.00 11.15
C GLY A 202 17.46 1.37 11.72
N GLN A 203 16.90 2.53 11.35
CA GLN A 203 15.52 2.92 11.64
C GLN A 203 14.70 3.02 10.35
N PRO A 204 13.36 2.89 10.43
CA PRO A 204 12.55 2.93 9.23
C PRO A 204 12.16 4.35 8.80
N GLU A 205 12.01 4.52 7.49
CA GLU A 205 11.29 5.61 6.87
C GLU A 205 9.81 5.31 6.66
N LEU A 206 8.99 6.30 6.96
CA LEU A 206 7.57 6.35 6.60
C LEU A 206 7.33 7.43 5.54
N GLY A 207 6.74 7.05 4.41
CA GLY A 207 6.24 7.98 3.41
C GLY A 207 4.84 8.44 3.79
N VAL A 208 4.64 9.75 3.93
CA VAL A 208 3.33 10.36 4.24
C VAL A 208 3.01 11.46 3.23
N ALA A 209 1.88 11.33 2.56
CA ALA A 209 1.40 12.29 1.57
C ALA A 209 0.46 13.34 2.17
N ALA A 210 0.60 14.56 1.65
CA ALA A 210 -0.31 15.68 1.78
C ALA A 210 -0.77 16.10 0.38
N PRO A 211 -1.71 15.35 -0.24
CA PRO A 211 -2.06 15.51 -1.66
C PRO A 211 -2.73 16.86 -1.99
N LEU A 212 -3.28 17.55 -0.99
CA LEU A 212 -3.89 18.86 -1.17
C LEU A 212 -2.92 20.02 -0.91
N ALA A 213 -1.64 19.74 -0.67
CA ALA A 213 -0.64 20.78 -0.52
C ALA A 213 -0.48 21.60 -1.81
N ASP A 214 -0.40 22.92 -1.66
CA ASP A 214 -0.35 23.88 -2.77
C ASP A 214 1.07 24.15 -3.31
N ASN A 215 1.97 23.16 -3.21
CA ASN A 215 3.36 23.30 -3.61
C ASN A 215 3.50 23.54 -5.12
N GLY A 216 3.79 24.80 -5.51
CA GLY A 216 3.98 25.19 -6.91
C GLY A 216 2.67 25.44 -7.68
N GLY A 217 1.50 25.25 -7.04
CA GLY A 217 0.17 25.46 -7.60
C GLY A 217 -0.89 24.72 -6.79
N THR A 218 -2.18 24.90 -7.14
CA THR A 218 -3.30 24.40 -6.34
C THR A 218 -3.34 22.87 -6.29
N ASN A 219 -3.41 22.29 -5.08
CA ASN A 219 -3.57 20.84 -4.83
C ASN A 219 -2.62 19.95 -5.66
N ARG A 220 -1.37 20.36 -5.82
CA ARG A 220 -0.37 19.57 -6.56
C ARG A 220 0.20 18.43 -5.72
N GLY A 221 0.07 18.54 -4.41
CA GLY A 221 0.49 17.52 -3.48
C GLY A 221 1.96 17.59 -3.09
N ARG A 222 2.28 16.86 -2.03
CA ARG A 222 3.61 16.77 -1.45
C ARG A 222 3.74 15.43 -0.73
N LEU A 223 4.89 14.79 -0.89
CA LEU A 223 5.29 13.62 -0.11
C LEU A 223 6.33 14.03 0.95
N HIS A 224 6.14 13.52 2.16
CA HIS A 224 7.04 13.64 3.30
C HIS A 224 7.65 12.26 3.54
N LEU A 225 8.97 12.14 3.46
CA LEU A 225 9.72 10.98 3.94
C LEU A 225 10.16 11.31 5.36
N LEU A 226 9.65 10.55 6.32
CA LEU A 226 9.92 10.74 7.74
C LEU A 226 10.85 9.62 8.19
N SER A 227 12.09 9.95 8.54
CA SER A 227 12.98 9.03 9.24
C SER A 227 12.54 8.99 10.69
N LEU A 228 12.07 7.83 11.14
CA LEU A 228 11.53 7.67 12.48
C LEU A 228 12.64 7.31 13.46
N ALA A 229 12.50 7.72 14.72
CA ALA A 229 13.30 7.20 15.82
C ALA A 229 12.58 6.01 16.46
N ALA A 230 13.32 5.15 17.18
CA ALA A 230 12.77 3.97 17.86
C ALA A 230 11.63 4.26 18.85
N ASP A 231 11.50 5.50 19.32
CA ASP A 231 10.39 5.93 20.18
C ASP A 231 9.16 6.44 19.39
N GLY A 232 9.15 6.30 18.07
CA GLY A 232 8.09 6.74 17.16
C GLY A 232 8.15 8.23 16.79
N THR A 233 9.08 9.02 17.34
CA THR A 233 9.22 10.44 16.97
C THR A 233 9.92 10.60 15.61
N VAL A 234 9.75 11.76 14.95
CA VAL A 234 10.42 12.03 13.67
C VAL A 234 11.82 12.59 13.92
N ALA A 235 12.85 11.85 13.54
CA ALA A 235 14.25 12.28 13.62
C ALA A 235 14.60 13.26 12.48
N GLN A 236 14.13 12.97 11.26
CA GLN A 236 14.39 13.78 10.08
C GLN A 236 13.19 13.77 9.11
N GLU A 237 13.04 14.86 8.37
CA GLU A 237 12.05 14.99 7.31
C GLU A 237 12.71 15.35 5.98
N ARG A 238 12.36 14.62 4.91
CA ARG A 238 12.65 14.99 3.52
C ARG A 238 11.36 15.18 2.73
N ARG A 239 11.21 16.32 2.05
CA ARG A 239 10.04 16.59 1.20
C ARG A 239 10.32 16.34 -0.28
N ILE A 240 9.34 15.78 -0.97
CA ILE A 240 9.30 15.63 -2.42
C ILE A 240 8.01 16.29 -2.93
N ALA A 241 8.16 17.23 -3.86
CA ALA A 241 7.08 17.92 -4.56
C ALA A 241 7.67 18.50 -5.86
N GLN A 242 6.86 19.15 -6.71
CA GLN A 242 7.37 19.80 -7.91
C GLN A 242 8.54 20.77 -7.59
N GLY A 243 9.73 20.48 -8.11
CA GLY A 243 10.95 21.28 -7.89
C GLY A 243 11.59 21.15 -6.50
N VAL A 244 11.10 20.23 -5.66
CA VAL A 244 11.60 19.94 -4.31
C VAL A 244 11.99 18.46 -4.26
N GLY A 245 12.93 18.06 -3.41
CA GLY A 245 13.26 16.62 -3.33
C GLY A 245 14.22 16.12 -4.41
N GLY A 246 14.64 16.98 -5.35
CA GLY A 246 15.27 16.53 -6.60
C GLY A 246 14.26 16.16 -7.68
N PHE A 247 12.95 16.20 -7.37
CA PHE A 247 11.90 15.86 -8.33
C PHE A 247 11.72 16.95 -9.38
N THR A 248 11.87 16.58 -10.65
CA THR A 248 11.81 17.47 -11.81
C THR A 248 10.51 17.36 -12.61
N GLY A 249 9.60 16.47 -12.22
CA GLY A 249 8.30 16.33 -12.88
C GLY A 249 7.47 17.60 -12.73
N VAL A 250 6.53 17.78 -13.64
CA VAL A 250 5.59 18.90 -13.66
C VAL A 250 4.21 18.35 -13.37
N PHE A 251 3.52 18.99 -12.43
CA PHE A 251 2.12 18.72 -12.13
C PHE A 251 1.25 19.86 -12.62
N ASP A 252 0.09 19.51 -13.13
CA ASP A 252 -1.03 20.41 -13.28
C ASP A 252 -1.76 20.58 -11.95
N ASN A 253 -2.64 21.57 -11.88
CA ASN A 253 -3.38 21.81 -10.64
C ASN A 253 -4.37 20.67 -10.40
N ASN A 254 -4.40 20.19 -9.16
CA ASN A 254 -5.22 19.09 -8.68
C ASN A 254 -4.73 17.67 -9.01
N ASP A 255 -3.52 17.46 -9.53
CA ASP A 255 -2.97 16.11 -9.76
C ASP A 255 -2.80 15.29 -8.47
N GLN A 256 -2.71 15.97 -7.31
CA GLN A 256 -2.72 15.36 -5.98
C GLN A 256 -1.60 14.33 -5.77
N PHE A 257 -0.35 14.72 -6.03
CA PHE A 257 0.84 13.87 -5.80
C PHE A 257 0.92 13.34 -4.38
N GLY A 258 1.17 12.03 -4.26
CA GLY A 258 1.10 11.29 -3.01
C GLY A 258 -0.25 10.60 -2.79
N GLY A 259 -1.28 11.06 -3.50
CA GLY A 259 -2.57 10.39 -3.65
C GLY A 259 -3.13 9.82 -2.34
N ARG A 260 -3.48 8.54 -2.37
CA ARG A 260 -3.86 7.76 -1.16
C ARG A 260 -2.87 6.66 -0.82
N ALA A 261 -1.82 6.49 -1.60
CA ALA A 261 -0.81 5.48 -1.36
C ALA A 261 0.55 5.91 -1.90
N VAL A 262 1.56 5.47 -1.17
CA VAL A 262 2.97 5.44 -1.56
C VAL A 262 3.46 4.05 -1.22
N CYS A 263 4.36 3.48 -2.01
CA CYS A 263 5.02 2.23 -1.61
C CYS A 263 6.47 2.19 -2.04
N ALA A 264 7.31 1.53 -1.24
CA ALA A 264 8.64 1.12 -1.66
C ALA A 264 8.52 -0.06 -2.64
N LEU A 265 8.92 0.14 -3.88
CA LEU A 265 8.97 -0.91 -4.89
C LEU A 265 10.16 -1.85 -4.62
N GLY A 266 11.23 -1.34 -4.04
CA GLY A 266 12.54 -1.99 -4.05
C GLY A 266 13.44 -1.36 -5.12
N ASP A 267 14.56 -2.00 -5.43
CA ASP A 267 15.53 -1.49 -6.41
C ASP A 267 15.07 -1.83 -7.85
N VAL A 268 14.37 -0.90 -8.49
CA VAL A 268 13.82 -1.08 -9.85
C VAL A 268 14.94 -0.92 -10.88
N ASN A 269 15.85 0.03 -10.68
CA ASN A 269 16.87 0.36 -11.68
C ASN A 269 18.20 -0.41 -11.51
N GLY A 270 18.37 -1.19 -10.43
CA GLY A 270 19.55 -1.98 -10.12
C GLY A 270 20.73 -1.18 -9.55
N ASP A 271 20.48 -0.01 -8.94
CA ASP A 271 21.51 0.86 -8.38
C ASP A 271 21.76 0.65 -6.87
N GLY A 272 20.96 -0.20 -6.23
CA GLY A 272 21.04 -0.58 -4.82
C GLY A 272 20.27 0.33 -3.87
N ALA A 273 19.65 1.42 -4.34
CA ALA A 273 18.70 2.21 -3.57
C ALA A 273 17.27 1.68 -3.75
N ILE A 274 16.41 1.91 -2.76
CA ILE A 274 14.99 1.57 -2.87
C ILE A 274 14.29 2.70 -3.65
N ASP A 275 13.53 2.30 -4.67
CA ASP A 275 12.69 3.16 -5.48
C ASP A 275 11.24 3.17 -4.98
N LEU A 276 10.52 4.25 -5.26
CA LEU A 276 9.15 4.45 -4.78
C LEU A 276 8.14 4.48 -5.92
N ALA A 277 6.93 3.99 -5.67
CA ALA A 277 5.75 4.35 -6.45
C ALA A 277 4.91 5.38 -5.69
N VAL A 278 4.49 6.44 -6.37
CA VAL A 278 3.70 7.54 -5.80
C VAL A 278 2.53 7.89 -6.70
N GLY A 279 1.31 7.81 -6.17
CA GLY A 279 0.09 8.06 -6.93
C GLY A 279 -0.17 9.55 -7.22
N THR A 280 -0.74 9.83 -8.39
CA THR A 280 -1.33 11.12 -8.82
C THR A 280 -2.69 10.83 -9.45
N PHE A 281 -3.64 10.37 -8.62
CA PHE A 281 -4.86 9.75 -9.11
C PHE A 281 -5.88 10.69 -9.76
N ARG A 282 -5.61 11.99 -9.73
CA ARG A 282 -6.39 13.05 -10.38
C ARG A 282 -5.72 13.61 -11.63
N ASP A 283 -4.57 13.06 -11.99
CA ASP A 283 -3.87 13.41 -13.22
C ASP A 283 -4.80 13.24 -14.43
N ASP A 284 -4.78 14.22 -15.34
CA ASP A 284 -5.67 14.30 -16.48
C ASP A 284 -4.98 13.94 -17.82
N ASP A 285 -3.83 13.25 -17.76
CA ASP A 285 -3.16 12.72 -18.93
C ASP A 285 -4.08 11.80 -19.75
N GLY A 286 -4.41 12.25 -20.94
CA GLY A 286 -5.26 11.52 -21.88
C GLY A 286 -6.75 11.76 -21.69
N GLY A 287 -7.17 12.34 -20.56
CA GLY A 287 -8.53 12.76 -20.27
C GLY A 287 -8.75 13.04 -18.78
N PRO A 288 -9.88 13.69 -18.40
CA PRO A 288 -10.15 14.11 -17.03
C PRO A 288 -10.02 12.99 -16.00
N ASP A 289 -9.21 13.22 -14.95
CA ASP A 289 -9.09 12.35 -13.78
C ASP A 289 -8.87 10.86 -14.12
N ARG A 290 -8.16 10.55 -15.22
CA ARG A 290 -7.81 9.16 -15.56
C ARG A 290 -6.79 8.59 -14.58
N GLY A 291 -5.97 9.46 -14.02
CA GLY A 291 -4.98 9.15 -13.01
C GLY A 291 -3.66 8.64 -13.57
N ALA A 292 -2.65 8.69 -12.73
CA ALA A 292 -1.29 8.24 -13.02
C ALA A 292 -0.59 7.82 -11.71
N PHE A 293 0.57 7.21 -11.84
CA PHE A 293 1.55 7.14 -10.76
C PHE A 293 2.95 7.41 -11.29
N TYR A 294 3.86 7.76 -10.39
CA TYR A 294 5.27 7.95 -10.68
C TYR A 294 6.10 6.87 -10.01
N VAL A 295 7.03 6.28 -10.76
CA VAL A 295 8.20 5.59 -10.22
C VAL A 295 9.26 6.65 -9.95
N LEU A 296 9.75 6.74 -8.72
CA LEU A 296 10.79 7.66 -8.30
C LEU A 296 12.06 6.89 -8.00
N PHE A 297 13.12 7.22 -8.72
CA PHE A 297 14.46 6.69 -8.46
C PHE A 297 15.14 7.54 -7.41
N LEU A 298 15.50 6.93 -6.28
CA LEU A 298 16.11 7.64 -5.16
C LEU A 298 17.62 7.40 -5.11
N ASN A 299 18.32 8.25 -4.36
CA ASN A 299 19.64 7.91 -3.85
C ASN A 299 19.58 7.68 -2.33
N SER A 300 20.68 7.19 -1.76
CA SER A 300 20.81 6.94 -0.31
C SER A 300 20.71 8.19 0.58
N SER A 301 20.55 9.38 0.00
CA SER A 301 20.25 10.61 0.74
C SER A 301 18.80 11.05 0.54
N LEU A 302 17.94 10.13 0.12
CA LEU A 302 16.50 10.30 -0.09
C LEU A 302 16.14 11.39 -1.11
N ASN A 303 17.03 11.69 -2.06
CA ASN A 303 16.74 12.61 -3.15
C ASN A 303 16.33 11.84 -4.39
N VAL A 304 15.33 12.35 -5.09
CA VAL A 304 14.95 11.89 -6.42
C VAL A 304 16.07 12.24 -7.39
N ILE A 305 16.61 11.21 -8.06
CA ILE A 305 17.63 11.32 -9.10
C ILE A 305 17.07 11.02 -10.50
N GLY A 306 15.88 10.43 -10.57
CA GLY A 306 15.13 10.20 -11.80
C GLY A 306 13.67 9.88 -11.49
N HIS A 307 12.81 9.96 -12.48
CA HIS A 307 11.41 9.52 -12.35
C HIS A 307 10.85 9.03 -13.68
N GLN A 308 9.85 8.16 -13.62
CA GLN A 308 9.05 7.72 -14.76
C GLN A 308 7.56 7.85 -14.40
N LYS A 309 6.77 8.52 -15.25
CA LYS A 309 5.31 8.56 -15.10
C LYS A 309 4.68 7.39 -15.83
N VAL A 310 3.71 6.74 -15.21
CA VAL A 310 2.84 5.77 -15.87
C VAL A 310 1.42 6.34 -15.86
N SER A 311 0.89 6.62 -17.05
CA SER A 311 -0.43 7.20 -17.29
C SER A 311 -1.04 6.61 -18.56
N ASN A 312 -2.22 7.09 -18.96
CA ASN A 312 -2.83 6.67 -20.23
C ASN A 312 -1.97 7.06 -21.47
N ASN A 313 -1.03 8.00 -21.33
CA ASN A 313 -0.21 8.50 -22.44
C ASN A 313 1.30 8.27 -22.27
N GLU A 314 1.76 7.82 -21.11
CA GLU A 314 3.18 7.67 -20.78
C GLU A 314 3.43 6.36 -20.04
N GLY A 315 4.66 5.83 -20.14
CA GLY A 315 5.09 4.74 -19.27
C GLY A 315 4.62 3.35 -19.69
N GLY A 316 4.10 3.19 -20.91
CA GLY A 316 3.88 1.87 -21.52
C GLY A 316 2.59 1.15 -21.14
N LEU A 317 1.69 1.79 -20.39
CA LEU A 317 0.35 1.26 -20.13
C LEU A 317 -0.42 1.09 -21.45
N VAL A 318 -1.03 -0.08 -21.66
CA VAL A 318 -1.75 -0.41 -22.90
C VAL A 318 -3.26 -0.42 -22.67
N GLY A 319 -3.70 -0.80 -21.47
CA GLY A 319 -5.10 -0.80 -21.06
C GLY A 319 -5.69 0.62 -21.13
N PRO A 320 -6.87 0.80 -21.75
CA PRO A 320 -7.51 2.11 -21.77
C PRO A 320 -7.96 2.48 -20.35
N LEU A 321 -7.62 3.70 -19.92
CA LEU A 321 -8.24 4.35 -18.77
C LEU A 321 -9.39 5.24 -19.25
N GLU A 322 -10.55 5.11 -18.60
CA GLU A 322 -11.72 5.95 -18.83
C GLU A 322 -11.69 7.18 -17.90
N ASP A 323 -12.38 8.24 -18.32
CA ASP A 323 -12.43 9.49 -17.56
C ASP A 323 -13.00 9.23 -16.15
N GLY A 324 -12.21 9.54 -15.12
CA GLY A 324 -12.60 9.33 -13.73
C GLY A 324 -12.29 7.96 -13.14
N ASP A 325 -11.52 7.08 -13.81
CA ASP A 325 -11.10 5.78 -13.27
C ASP A 325 -10.21 5.89 -12.03
N LEU A 326 -9.49 7.02 -11.90
CA LEU A 326 -8.55 7.32 -10.81
C LEU A 326 -7.42 6.28 -10.67
N PHE A 327 -6.83 5.85 -11.78
CA PHE A 327 -5.64 4.98 -11.78
C PHE A 327 -4.52 5.58 -10.93
N GLY A 328 -3.80 4.74 -10.18
CA GLY A 328 -2.76 5.21 -9.27
C GLY A 328 -3.29 5.76 -7.94
N MET A 329 -4.59 5.62 -7.64
CA MET A 329 -5.13 5.99 -6.34
C MET A 329 -4.51 5.19 -5.20
N THR A 330 -4.34 3.90 -5.41
CA THR A 330 -3.74 2.97 -4.46
C THR A 330 -2.65 2.17 -5.14
N LEU A 331 -1.66 1.79 -4.35
CA LEU A 331 -0.45 1.12 -4.79
C LEU A 331 -0.08 0.07 -3.74
N ALA A 332 0.37 -1.11 -4.19
CA ALA A 332 0.97 -2.10 -3.31
C ALA A 332 2.19 -2.74 -3.97
N PRO A 333 3.31 -2.90 -3.25
CA PRO A 333 4.51 -3.48 -3.79
C PRO A 333 4.35 -5.01 -3.85
N LEU A 334 4.40 -5.58 -5.06
CA LEU A 334 4.22 -7.03 -5.23
C LEU A 334 5.52 -7.81 -5.09
N GLY A 335 6.66 -7.10 -5.11
CA GLY A 335 7.96 -7.72 -5.37
C GLY A 335 8.05 -8.19 -6.82
N ASP A 336 9.10 -8.94 -7.14
CA ASP A 336 9.32 -9.49 -8.48
C ASP A 336 8.43 -10.75 -8.68
N ILE A 337 7.21 -10.56 -9.23
CA ILE A 337 6.24 -11.66 -9.38
C ILE A 337 6.45 -12.46 -10.67
N ASN A 338 7.21 -11.92 -11.62
CA ASN A 338 7.52 -12.56 -12.89
C ASN A 338 8.95 -13.16 -12.94
N TYR A 339 9.74 -12.93 -11.90
CA TYR A 339 11.13 -13.39 -11.72
C TYR A 339 12.10 -12.84 -12.75
N ASP A 340 11.89 -11.61 -13.23
CA ASP A 340 12.78 -10.93 -14.18
C ASP A 340 13.87 -10.08 -13.52
N GLY A 341 13.84 -9.98 -12.19
CA GLY A 341 14.77 -9.20 -11.38
C GLY A 341 14.35 -7.75 -11.13
N VAL A 342 13.18 -7.33 -11.62
CA VAL A 342 12.59 -6.00 -11.39
C VAL A 342 11.37 -6.16 -10.48
N PRO A 343 11.22 -5.34 -9.43
CA PRO A 343 10.01 -5.37 -8.62
C PRO A 343 8.77 -4.86 -9.36
N ASP A 344 7.64 -5.50 -9.07
CA ASP A 344 6.35 -5.25 -9.69
C ASP A 344 5.37 -4.57 -8.72
N VAL A 345 4.25 -4.05 -9.26
CA VAL A 345 3.32 -3.22 -8.50
C VAL A 345 1.86 -3.52 -8.81
N ALA A 346 1.01 -3.51 -7.79
CA ALA A 346 -0.44 -3.48 -7.95
C ALA A 346 -0.94 -2.03 -7.90
N VAL A 347 -1.87 -1.68 -8.80
CA VAL A 347 -2.40 -0.31 -8.94
C VAL A 347 -3.92 -0.34 -8.97
N GLY A 348 -4.58 0.44 -8.12
CA GLY A 348 -6.04 0.45 -8.01
C GLY A 348 -6.73 1.51 -8.89
N ASN A 349 -7.89 1.13 -9.44
CA ASN A 349 -8.75 1.94 -10.32
C ASN A 349 -10.19 1.82 -9.82
N ASN A 350 -10.48 2.47 -8.70
CA ASN A 350 -11.65 2.09 -7.92
C ASN A 350 -12.98 2.63 -8.45
N LEU A 351 -12.97 3.50 -9.45
CA LEU A 351 -14.17 4.03 -10.11
C LEU A 351 -14.37 3.48 -11.52
N ASP A 352 -13.57 2.50 -11.91
CA ASP A 352 -13.66 1.86 -13.21
C ASP A 352 -15.00 1.14 -13.42
N ASP A 353 -15.59 1.39 -14.59
CA ASP A 353 -16.90 0.89 -15.03
C ASP A 353 -16.78 -0.50 -15.69
N VAL A 354 -16.44 -1.52 -14.89
CA VAL A 354 -16.30 -2.89 -15.40
C VAL A 354 -17.66 -3.57 -15.61
N GLY A 355 -18.37 -3.18 -16.66
CA GLY A 355 -19.70 -3.70 -17.01
C GLY A 355 -20.83 -3.28 -16.06
N LEU A 356 -20.51 -2.70 -14.90
CA LEU A 356 -21.39 -1.99 -13.98
C LEU A 356 -20.70 -0.70 -13.52
N VAL A 357 -21.51 0.32 -13.20
CA VAL A 357 -21.04 1.61 -12.71
C VAL A 357 -20.21 1.45 -11.44
N ASP A 358 -19.03 2.05 -11.38
CA ASP A 358 -18.12 2.10 -10.23
C ASP A 358 -17.88 0.70 -9.61
N ALA A 359 -17.86 -0.37 -10.40
CA ALA A 359 -17.54 -1.71 -9.88
C ALA A 359 -16.09 -1.74 -9.35
N GLY A 360 -15.20 -1.03 -10.05
CA GLY A 360 -13.79 -0.92 -9.75
C GLY A 360 -12.96 -2.08 -10.31
N SER A 361 -11.66 -1.84 -10.43
CA SER A 361 -10.65 -2.82 -10.83
C SER A 361 -9.30 -2.51 -10.19
N MET A 362 -8.32 -3.36 -10.46
CA MET A 362 -6.91 -3.08 -10.23
C MET A 362 -6.07 -3.69 -11.37
N PHE A 363 -4.85 -3.21 -11.50
CA PHE A 363 -3.83 -3.78 -12.38
C PHE A 363 -2.72 -4.41 -11.55
N LEU A 364 -2.19 -5.55 -12.01
CA LEU A 364 -0.86 -6.03 -11.65
C LEU A 364 0.06 -5.64 -12.81
N LEU A 365 1.10 -4.88 -12.53
CA LEU A 365 2.01 -4.36 -13.53
C LEU A 365 3.40 -4.89 -13.25
N SER A 366 3.97 -5.61 -14.21
CA SER A 366 5.40 -5.85 -14.20
C SER A 366 6.15 -4.69 -14.82
N LEU A 367 7.27 -4.29 -14.23
CA LEU A 367 8.00 -3.08 -14.61
C LEU A 367 9.29 -3.40 -15.37
N THR A 368 9.77 -2.42 -16.14
CA THR A 368 11.14 -2.41 -16.67
C THR A 368 12.07 -1.71 -15.68
N PRO A 369 13.40 -1.86 -15.81
CA PRO A 369 14.34 -1.08 -14.99
C PRO A 369 14.30 0.44 -15.22
N GLN A 370 13.51 0.90 -16.20
CA GLN A 370 13.24 2.31 -16.44
C GLN A 370 11.94 2.78 -15.77
N GLY A 371 11.24 1.90 -15.04
CA GLY A 371 9.97 2.21 -14.38
C GLY A 371 8.77 2.26 -15.33
N THR A 372 8.91 1.79 -16.58
CA THR A 372 7.79 1.66 -17.52
C THR A 372 7.12 0.29 -17.37
N VAL A 373 5.87 0.15 -17.80
CA VAL A 373 5.15 -1.13 -17.83
C VAL A 373 5.79 -2.07 -18.87
N LEU A 374 6.11 -3.29 -18.42
CA LEU A 374 6.56 -4.41 -19.23
C LEU A 374 5.38 -5.34 -19.57
N GLU A 375 4.62 -5.74 -18.55
CA GLU A 375 3.41 -6.56 -18.67
C GLU A 375 2.29 -5.98 -17.81
N GLU A 376 1.04 -6.13 -18.26
CA GLU A 376 -0.14 -5.69 -17.52
C GLU A 376 -1.16 -6.83 -17.39
N VAL A 377 -1.76 -6.94 -16.20
CA VAL A 377 -2.87 -7.84 -15.92
C VAL A 377 -3.96 -7.09 -15.18
N ARG A 378 -5.12 -6.95 -15.80
CA ARG A 378 -6.31 -6.35 -15.16
C ARG A 378 -7.06 -7.39 -14.34
N VAL A 379 -7.29 -7.08 -13.07
CA VAL A 379 -8.09 -7.88 -12.12
C VAL A 379 -9.41 -7.17 -11.89
N ASP A 380 -10.48 -7.82 -12.34
CA ASP A 380 -11.84 -7.32 -12.25
C ASP A 380 -12.86 -8.48 -12.18
N ARG A 381 -14.16 -8.15 -12.16
CA ARG A 381 -15.26 -9.11 -11.98
C ARG A 381 -15.41 -10.11 -13.13
N ASN A 382 -14.86 -9.79 -14.29
CA ASN A 382 -14.91 -10.61 -15.49
C ASN A 382 -13.62 -11.42 -15.67
N SER A 383 -12.49 -10.93 -15.14
CA SER A 383 -11.19 -11.55 -15.29
C SER A 383 -10.76 -12.46 -14.13
N PHE A 384 -11.35 -12.31 -12.92
CA PHE A 384 -10.91 -13.05 -11.73
C PHE A 384 -12.01 -13.94 -11.09
N PRO A 385 -11.75 -15.23 -10.82
CA PRO A 385 -12.71 -16.13 -10.20
C PRO A 385 -13.10 -15.71 -8.78
N GLY A 386 -14.41 -15.68 -8.51
CA GLY A 386 -14.93 -15.41 -7.16
C GLY A 386 -15.11 -13.93 -6.82
N LEU A 387 -14.72 -13.00 -7.71
CA LEU A 387 -15.02 -11.57 -7.54
C LEU A 387 -16.45 -11.25 -7.94
N ASN A 388 -17.35 -11.21 -6.95
CA ASN A 388 -18.72 -10.76 -7.14
C ASN A 388 -18.90 -9.30 -6.70
N MET A 389 -18.62 -8.38 -7.62
CA MET A 389 -18.61 -6.94 -7.35
C MET A 389 -19.90 -6.28 -7.86
N PRO A 390 -20.82 -5.83 -7.00
CA PRO A 390 -22.01 -5.08 -7.43
C PRO A 390 -21.65 -3.68 -7.95
N ALA A 391 -22.63 -2.97 -8.52
CA ALA A 391 -22.46 -1.56 -8.89
C ALA A 391 -22.11 -0.73 -7.65
N GLY A 392 -21.08 0.11 -7.76
CA GLY A 392 -20.58 0.93 -6.66
C GLY A 392 -19.80 0.17 -5.59
N ASP A 393 -19.39 -1.10 -5.83
CA ASP A 393 -18.50 -1.82 -4.90
C ASP A 393 -17.16 -1.10 -4.77
N ARG A 394 -16.71 -0.41 -5.83
CA ARG A 394 -15.48 0.38 -5.87
C ARG A 394 -14.26 -0.42 -5.42
N PHE A 395 -14.15 -1.63 -5.94
CA PHE A 395 -13.02 -2.51 -5.71
C PHE A 395 -11.71 -1.86 -6.18
N GLY A 396 -10.60 -2.13 -5.48
CA GLY A 396 -9.31 -1.46 -5.74
C GLY A 396 -9.15 -0.14 -4.98
N ARG A 397 -10.10 0.22 -4.11
CA ARG A 397 -10.05 1.46 -3.31
C ARG A 397 -8.98 1.45 -2.22
N ALA A 398 -8.54 0.28 -1.80
CA ALA A 398 -7.41 0.04 -0.92
C ALA A 398 -6.64 -1.15 -1.46
N LEU A 399 -5.31 -1.14 -1.36
CA LEU A 399 -4.45 -2.27 -1.68
C LEU A 399 -3.44 -2.42 -0.55
N GLY A 400 -3.27 -3.65 -0.08
CA GLY A 400 -2.27 -3.99 0.92
C GLY A 400 -1.80 -5.41 0.74
N VAL A 401 -0.50 -5.64 0.86
CA VAL A 401 0.04 -6.99 0.89
C VAL A 401 -0.25 -7.61 2.24
N VAL A 402 -0.89 -8.78 2.25
CA VAL A 402 -1.05 -9.59 3.46
C VAL A 402 0.12 -10.56 3.60
N GLY A 403 0.54 -11.15 2.47
CA GLY A 403 1.64 -12.12 2.43
C GLY A 403 1.16 -13.54 2.13
N ASP A 404 2.01 -14.51 2.38
CA ASP A 404 1.71 -15.94 2.19
C ASP A 404 1.00 -16.50 3.42
N MET A 405 -0.34 -16.46 3.40
CA MET A 405 -1.19 -16.94 4.50
C MET A 405 -1.22 -18.48 4.61
N THR A 406 -0.88 -19.21 3.54
CA THR A 406 -1.01 -20.67 3.48
C THR A 406 0.34 -21.40 3.56
N GLY A 407 1.44 -20.66 3.46
CA GLY A 407 2.80 -21.20 3.44
C GLY A 407 3.14 -21.97 2.16
N ASP A 408 2.36 -21.77 1.09
CA ASP A 408 2.52 -22.47 -0.19
C ASP A 408 3.23 -21.63 -1.27
N GLY A 409 3.65 -20.42 -0.92
CA GLY A 409 4.31 -19.45 -1.79
C GLY A 409 3.34 -18.54 -2.56
N SER A 410 2.04 -18.69 -2.38
CA SER A 410 1.04 -17.80 -3.00
C SER A 410 0.95 -16.49 -2.24
N LEU A 411 0.82 -15.38 -2.96
CA LEU A 411 0.69 -14.06 -2.37
C LEU A 411 -0.78 -13.73 -2.11
N THR A 412 -1.13 -13.32 -0.90
CA THR A 412 -2.45 -12.76 -0.61
C THR A 412 -2.40 -11.23 -0.56
N LEU A 413 -3.32 -10.61 -1.31
CA LEU A 413 -3.56 -9.17 -1.32
C LEU A 413 -4.90 -8.87 -0.66
N GLY A 414 -4.90 -7.89 0.25
CA GLY A 414 -6.11 -7.26 0.74
C GLY A 414 -6.53 -6.15 -0.23
N VAL A 415 -7.81 -6.15 -0.62
CA VAL A 415 -8.37 -5.16 -1.52
C VAL A 415 -9.65 -4.55 -0.94
N GLY A 416 -9.67 -3.24 -0.79
CA GLY A 416 -10.85 -2.50 -0.31
C GLY A 416 -11.97 -2.42 -1.33
N ALA A 417 -13.21 -2.58 -0.87
CA ALA A 417 -14.44 -2.53 -1.66
C ALA A 417 -15.66 -2.13 -0.79
N GLY A 418 -16.89 -2.37 -1.27
CA GLY A 418 -18.13 -2.07 -0.57
C GLY A 418 -18.39 -0.58 -0.30
N ALA A 419 -17.66 0.36 -0.91
CA ALA A 419 -17.74 1.77 -0.51
C ALA A 419 -19.09 2.44 -0.84
N GLY A 420 -19.90 1.85 -1.74
CA GLY A 420 -21.23 2.32 -2.10
C GLY A 420 -22.39 1.55 -1.45
N GLN A 421 -22.13 0.52 -0.64
CA GLN A 421 -23.16 -0.37 -0.09
C GLN A 421 -22.84 -0.81 1.34
N GLY A 422 -23.77 -0.60 2.28
CA GLY A 422 -23.62 -1.08 3.65
C GLY A 422 -22.46 -0.42 4.40
N GLY A 423 -21.80 -1.18 5.27
CA GLY A 423 -20.68 -0.70 6.07
C GLY A 423 -19.32 -0.71 5.37
N GLY A 424 -19.21 -1.28 4.17
CA GLY A 424 -17.94 -1.50 3.48
C GLY A 424 -17.51 -2.97 3.45
N ALA A 425 -16.45 -3.29 2.71
CA ALA A 425 -15.96 -4.65 2.55
C ALA A 425 -14.46 -4.68 2.21
N ILE A 426 -13.81 -5.81 2.46
CA ILE A 426 -12.54 -6.17 1.82
C ILE A 426 -12.66 -7.49 1.05
N TYR A 427 -11.78 -7.69 0.08
CA TYR A 427 -11.49 -8.99 -0.52
C TYR A 427 -10.05 -9.39 -0.19
N LEU A 428 -9.86 -10.63 0.23
CA LEU A 428 -8.55 -11.27 0.24
C LEU A 428 -8.40 -12.08 -1.06
N ILE A 429 -7.52 -11.60 -1.94
CA ILE A 429 -7.26 -12.18 -3.26
C ILE A 429 -5.96 -12.94 -3.21
N THR A 430 -5.96 -14.17 -3.71
CA THR A 430 -4.75 -14.97 -3.82
C THR A 430 -4.22 -14.98 -5.23
N LEU A 431 -2.98 -14.55 -5.34
CA LEU A 431 -2.17 -14.71 -6.53
C LEU A 431 -1.36 -15.99 -6.36
N ASP A 432 -1.66 -16.99 -7.19
CA ASP A 432 -0.92 -18.26 -7.15
C ASP A 432 0.55 -18.00 -7.47
N ALA A 433 1.44 -18.87 -6.99
CA ALA A 433 2.86 -18.79 -7.27
C ALA A 433 3.15 -18.94 -8.78
N CYS A 434 3.13 -17.82 -9.52
CA CYS A 434 3.45 -17.72 -10.93
C CYS A 434 4.77 -18.43 -11.22
N GLY A 435 4.79 -19.48 -12.04
CA GLY A 435 6.04 -20.15 -12.45
C GLY A 435 6.79 -20.98 -11.40
N CYS A 436 6.42 -20.96 -10.11
CA CYS A 436 7.19 -21.59 -9.05
C CYS A 436 6.94 -23.12 -8.91
N ILE A 437 6.05 -23.73 -9.72
CA ILE A 437 5.76 -25.17 -9.66
C ILE A 437 6.93 -26.04 -10.20
N THR A 438 7.91 -25.49 -10.91
CA THR A 438 8.95 -26.32 -11.57
C THR A 438 10.42 -26.11 -11.18
N THR A 439 10.81 -25.11 -10.40
CA THR A 439 12.23 -24.91 -10.04
C THR A 439 12.40 -24.59 -8.55
N ARG A 440 13.24 -25.36 -7.86
CA ARG A 440 13.50 -25.37 -6.39
C ARG A 440 14.18 -24.11 -5.83
N HIS A 441 13.88 -22.93 -6.35
CA HIS A 441 14.49 -21.67 -5.94
C HIS A 441 13.47 -20.55 -5.93
N CYS A 442 12.48 -20.63 -5.04
CA CYS A 442 11.75 -19.46 -4.59
C CYS A 442 11.80 -19.49 -3.06
N SER A 443 12.61 -18.63 -2.47
CA SER A 443 12.22 -18.04 -1.20
C SER A 443 11.40 -16.82 -1.58
N PRO A 444 10.24 -16.54 -0.96
CA PRO A 444 9.67 -15.20 -1.05
C PRO A 444 10.75 -14.18 -0.68
N PRO A 445 10.67 -12.90 -1.12
CA PRO A 445 11.43 -11.87 -0.44
C PRO A 445 11.16 -12.09 1.05
N ALA A 446 12.22 -12.16 1.85
CA ALA A 446 12.02 -12.19 3.28
C ALA A 446 11.06 -11.03 3.55
N ALA A 447 9.86 -11.32 4.09
CA ALA A 447 9.27 -10.37 5.01
C ALA A 447 10.45 -9.94 5.87
N ASN A 448 10.71 -8.65 6.00
CA ASN A 448 11.78 -8.15 6.85
C ASN A 448 11.55 -8.66 8.27
N SER A 449 11.89 -9.92 8.50
CA SER A 449 12.21 -10.50 9.77
C SER A 449 13.49 -9.77 10.08
N VAL A 450 13.36 -8.77 10.95
CA VAL A 450 14.44 -8.33 11.79
C VAL A 450 15.10 -9.62 12.26
N SER A 451 16.27 -9.92 11.69
CA SER A 451 16.98 -11.12 12.06
C SER A 451 17.24 -11.01 13.55
N ALA A 452 16.71 -11.94 14.32
CA ALA A 452 17.12 -12.13 15.70
C ALA A 452 18.63 -12.37 15.70
N GLY A 453 19.38 -11.29 15.93
CA GLY A 453 20.83 -11.28 15.99
C GLY A 453 21.29 -12.05 17.22
N GLY A 454 21.44 -13.36 17.06
CA GLY A 454 22.15 -14.21 17.99
C GLY A 454 23.59 -13.72 18.13
N ALA A 455 23.95 -13.30 19.34
CA ALA A 455 25.32 -13.02 19.70
C ALA A 455 26.19 -14.29 19.58
N ILE A 456 27.24 -14.18 18.77
CA ILE A 456 28.47 -14.99 18.85
C ILE A 456 29.57 -13.91 18.85
N PHE A 457 30.19 -13.54 19.97
CA PHE A 457 31.00 -14.32 20.91
C PHE A 457 30.78 -13.92 22.37
#